data_AF-A0A7V9SPL7-F1
#
_entry.id   AF-A0A7V9SPL7-F1
#
_cell.length_a   1.000
_cell.length_b   1.000
_cell.length_c   1.000
_cell.angle_alpha   90.00
_cell.angle_beta   90.00
_cell.angle_gamma   90.00
#
_symmetry.space_group_name_H-M   'P 1'
#
loop_
_entity.id
_entity.type
_entity.pdbx_description
1 polymer ?
#
loop_
_entity_poly.entity_id
_entity_poly.type
_entity_poly.pdbx_seq_one_letter_code
_entity_poly.pdbx_strand_id
1 'polypeptide(L)'
;MRDWITWFARGLWKRRRSIQILIGITAAFILLVLWQNRDVRPARTMTDPQFERASITICEKSIPSLRAVRREDETEADLEKETAREVDRVATKLEAVVAQLRGLEVRPQNEKQVADWFSHFDDYILAGRHYADALRTGKDKLYNQVDDEGVEPLMAISKFARANRIDACIP
;
A
#
# COMPACT_ATOMS: atom_id res chain seq x y z
N MET A 1 -17.61 51.10 -45.38
CA MET A 1 -16.40 50.84 -44.57
C MET A 1 -16.67 50.60 -43.07
N ARG A 2 -17.93 50.34 -42.63
CA ARG A 2 -18.27 50.06 -41.21
C ARG A 2 -18.66 48.61 -40.92
N ASP A 3 -18.90 47.78 -41.93
CA ASP A 3 -19.42 46.41 -41.73
C ASP A 3 -18.37 45.35 -41.40
N TRP A 4 -17.08 45.62 -41.63
CA TRP A 4 -16.05 44.61 -41.33
C TRP A 4 -15.77 44.47 -39.81
N ILE A 5 -15.95 45.54 -39.02
CA ILE A 5 -15.69 45.55 -37.57
C ILE A 5 -16.73 44.69 -36.82
N THR A 6 -18.00 44.76 -37.24
CA THR A 6 -19.08 43.99 -36.61
C THR A 6 -19.01 42.49 -36.95
N TRP A 7 -18.46 42.14 -38.11
CA TRP A 7 -18.17 40.75 -38.48
C TRP A 7 -17.06 40.14 -37.62
N PHE A 8 -15.94 40.87 -37.40
CA PHE A 8 -14.87 40.41 -36.51
C PHE A 8 -15.32 40.29 -35.04
N ALA A 9 -16.12 41.24 -34.55
CA ALA A 9 -16.62 41.23 -33.18
C ALA A 9 -17.53 40.02 -32.87
N ARG A 10 -18.38 39.60 -33.82
CA ARG A 10 -19.24 38.40 -33.67
C ARG A 10 -18.44 37.10 -33.67
N GLY A 11 -17.39 36.99 -34.48
CA GLY A 11 -16.50 35.83 -34.52
C GLY A 11 -15.69 35.63 -33.24
N LEU A 12 -15.19 36.72 -32.65
CA LEU A 12 -14.46 36.72 -31.38
C LEU A 12 -15.34 36.39 -30.18
N TRP A 13 -16.59 36.86 -30.15
CA TRP A 13 -17.54 36.56 -29.06
C TRP A 13 -17.97 35.09 -29.03
N LYS A 14 -18.18 34.48 -30.21
CA LYS A 14 -18.52 33.06 -30.32
C LYS A 14 -17.37 32.17 -29.85
N ARG A 15 -16.11 32.53 -30.16
CA ARG A 15 -14.90 31.84 -29.67
C ARG A 15 -14.69 32.01 -28.16
N ARG A 16 -15.00 33.18 -27.59
CA ARG A 16 -14.84 33.44 -26.15
C ARG A 16 -15.71 32.54 -25.27
N ARG A 17 -16.96 32.30 -25.69
CA ARG A 17 -17.86 31.35 -25.01
C ARG A 17 -17.33 29.92 -25.07
N SER A 18 -16.85 29.47 -26.23
CA SER A 18 -16.26 28.13 -26.37
C SER A 18 -15.02 27.96 -25.49
N ILE A 19 -14.14 28.97 -25.42
CA ILE A 19 -12.94 28.94 -24.56
C ILE A 19 -13.34 28.88 -23.07
N GLN A 20 -14.32 29.68 -22.63
CA GLN A 20 -14.79 29.65 -21.24
C GLN A 20 -15.39 28.29 -20.85
N ILE A 21 -16.17 27.67 -21.74
CA ILE A 21 -16.73 26.32 -21.52
C ILE A 21 -15.59 25.30 -21.39
N LEU A 22 -14.59 25.36 -22.25
CA LEU A 22 -13.47 24.41 -22.26
C LEU A 22 -12.59 24.55 -21.00
N ILE A 23 -12.35 25.78 -20.54
CA ILE A 23 -11.68 26.04 -19.26
C ILE A 23 -12.50 25.48 -18.09
N GLY A 24 -13.82 25.71 -18.09
CA GLY A 24 -14.72 25.20 -17.03
C GLY A 24 -14.70 23.67 -16.94
N ILE A 25 -14.77 22.98 -18.07
CA ILE A 25 -14.68 21.51 -18.14
C ILE A 25 -13.31 21.04 -17.63
N THR A 26 -12.23 21.68 -18.07
CA THR A 26 -10.87 21.31 -17.65
C THR A 26 -10.68 21.49 -16.14
N ALA A 27 -11.14 22.61 -15.58
CA ALA A 27 -11.06 22.87 -14.14
C ALA A 27 -11.90 21.88 -13.33
N ALA A 28 -13.12 21.54 -13.79
CA ALA A 28 -13.95 20.53 -13.16
C ALA A 28 -13.30 19.14 -13.20
N PHE A 29 -12.68 18.78 -14.32
CA PHE A 29 -11.95 17.51 -14.46
C PHE A 29 -10.73 17.46 -13.52
N ILE A 30 -9.94 18.53 -13.44
CA ILE A 30 -8.80 18.63 -12.51
C ILE A 30 -9.29 18.50 -11.05
N LEU A 31 -10.35 19.21 -10.66
CA LEU A 31 -10.92 19.10 -9.32
C LEU A 31 -11.43 17.68 -9.02
N LEU A 32 -12.04 17.01 -10.00
CA LEU A 32 -12.53 15.65 -9.85
C LEU A 32 -11.37 14.65 -9.70
N VAL A 33 -10.30 14.80 -10.47
CA VAL A 33 -9.07 14.02 -10.32
C VAL A 33 -8.44 14.26 -8.94
N LEU A 34 -8.31 15.52 -8.51
CA LEU A 34 -7.76 15.85 -7.18
C LEU A 34 -8.63 15.31 -6.04
N TRP A 35 -9.95 15.28 -6.22
CA TRP A 35 -10.88 14.74 -5.24
C TRP A 35 -10.82 13.21 -5.18
N GLN A 36 -10.72 12.53 -6.33
CA GLN A 36 -10.54 11.08 -6.41
C GLN A 36 -9.17 10.62 -5.88
N ASN A 37 -8.13 11.45 -6.06
CA ASN A 37 -6.78 11.19 -5.52
C ASN A 37 -6.61 11.63 -4.05
N ARG A 38 -7.67 12.06 -3.37
CA ARG A 38 -7.56 12.37 -1.95
C ARG A 38 -7.34 11.06 -1.21
N ASP A 39 -6.19 10.90 -0.54
CA ASP A 39 -5.91 9.78 0.35
C ASP A 39 -6.96 9.72 1.45
N VAL A 40 -8.06 9.01 1.20
CA VAL A 40 -9.10 8.75 2.20
C VAL A 40 -8.51 7.75 3.18
N ARG A 41 -7.84 8.27 4.20
CA ARG A 41 -7.33 7.46 5.31
C ARG A 41 -8.51 6.89 6.09
N PRO A 42 -8.44 5.62 6.52
CA PRO A 42 -9.43 5.08 7.44
C PRO A 42 -9.46 5.90 8.74
N ALA A 43 -10.59 5.86 9.45
CA ALA A 43 -10.68 6.47 10.77
C ALA A 43 -9.63 5.89 11.73
N ARG A 44 -9.01 6.75 12.55
CA ARG A 44 -8.03 6.34 13.55
C ARG A 44 -8.64 5.31 14.50
N THR A 45 -7.90 4.23 14.76
CA THR A 45 -8.31 3.18 15.70
C THR A 45 -7.58 3.25 17.03
N MET A 46 -6.48 4.01 17.10
CA MET A 46 -5.64 4.20 18.28
C MET A 46 -5.23 5.67 18.41
N THR A 47 -4.95 6.09 19.66
CA THR A 47 -4.25 7.36 19.95
C THR A 47 -3.06 7.09 20.88
N ASP A 48 -1.90 6.89 20.28
CA ASP A 48 -0.64 6.67 20.99
C ASP A 48 0.56 7.28 20.24
N PRO A 49 0.84 8.59 20.45
CA PRO A 49 1.91 9.26 19.73
C PRO A 49 3.32 8.72 20.04
N GLN A 50 3.50 7.99 21.15
CA GLN A 50 4.79 7.41 21.50
C GLN A 50 4.99 6.11 20.71
N PHE A 51 4.02 5.21 20.76
CA PHE A 51 4.04 3.98 19.97
C PHE A 51 4.13 4.26 18.46
N GLU A 52 3.36 5.23 17.96
CA GLU A 52 3.39 5.63 16.54
C GLU A 52 4.81 6.01 16.08
N ARG A 53 5.48 6.92 16.80
CA ARG A 53 6.83 7.38 16.45
C ARG A 53 7.88 6.28 16.54
N ALA A 54 7.80 5.46 17.58
CA ALA A 54 8.75 4.35 17.76
C ALA A 54 8.56 3.29 16.68
N SER A 55 7.31 2.95 16.35
CA SER A 55 6.98 2.01 15.27
C SER A 55 7.50 2.51 13.93
N ILE A 56 7.24 3.77 13.57
CA ILE A 56 7.74 4.38 12.32
C ILE A 56 9.27 4.25 12.24
N THR A 57 9.98 4.58 13.32
CA THR A 57 11.45 4.51 13.34
C THR A 57 11.97 3.10 13.06
N ILE A 58 11.35 2.08 13.67
CA ILE A 58 11.71 0.67 13.43
C ILE A 58 11.41 0.27 11.98
N CYS A 59 10.22 0.62 11.50
CA CYS A 59 9.72 0.21 10.20
C CYS A 59 10.46 0.88 9.03
N GLU A 60 10.71 2.19 9.09
CA GLU A 60 11.46 2.93 8.07
C GLU A 60 12.87 2.35 7.85
N LYS A 61 13.49 1.87 8.93
CA LYS A 61 14.81 1.24 8.87
C LYS A 61 14.76 -0.17 8.26
N SER A 62 13.69 -0.92 8.54
CA SER A 62 13.69 -2.38 8.34
C SER A 62 12.89 -2.82 7.10
N ILE A 63 11.70 -2.26 6.91
CA ILE A 63 10.76 -2.67 5.86
C ILE A 63 11.30 -2.48 4.43
N PRO A 64 11.98 -1.38 4.06
CA PRO A 64 12.49 -1.23 2.69
C PRO A 64 13.41 -2.36 2.23
N SER A 65 14.12 -3.02 3.18
CA SER A 65 15.01 -4.14 2.90
C SER A 65 14.31 -5.49 2.67
N LEU A 66 12.99 -5.54 2.89
CA LEU A 66 12.14 -6.72 2.72
C LEU A 66 11.51 -6.79 1.32
N ARG A 67 11.49 -5.67 0.59
CA ARG A 67 10.90 -5.62 -0.76
C ARG A 67 11.76 -6.42 -1.72
N ALA A 68 11.17 -7.45 -2.32
CA ALA A 68 11.86 -8.30 -3.30
C ALA A 68 12.24 -7.48 -4.55
N VAL A 69 13.47 -7.71 -5.04
CA VAL A 69 13.89 -7.30 -6.37
C VAL A 69 13.71 -8.51 -7.29
N ARG A 70 12.74 -8.44 -8.21
CA ARG A 70 12.53 -9.49 -9.21
C ARG A 70 13.78 -9.59 -10.10
N ARG A 71 14.37 -10.78 -10.22
CA ARG A 71 15.43 -11.06 -11.20
C ARG A 71 14.79 -11.55 -12.49
N GLU A 72 15.19 -11.00 -13.62
CA GLU A 72 14.57 -11.26 -14.93
C GLU A 72 15.17 -12.47 -15.67
N ASP A 73 16.29 -13.04 -15.21
CA ASP A 73 17.18 -13.87 -16.06
C ASP A 73 17.36 -15.35 -15.63
N GLU A 74 16.50 -15.93 -14.78
CA GLU A 74 16.67 -17.31 -14.27
C GLU A 74 15.62 -18.31 -14.82
N THR A 75 15.97 -19.61 -14.83
CA THR A 75 15.13 -20.73 -15.30
C THR A 75 14.00 -21.08 -14.30
N GLU A 76 12.82 -21.46 -14.81
CA GLU A 76 11.57 -21.61 -14.02
C GLU A 76 11.66 -22.53 -12.79
N ALA A 77 12.30 -23.70 -12.90
CA ALA A 77 12.42 -24.64 -11.77
C ALA A 77 13.48 -24.25 -10.72
N ASP A 78 14.53 -23.53 -11.14
CA ASP A 78 15.54 -22.99 -10.21
C ASP A 78 14.99 -21.73 -9.51
N LEU A 79 14.16 -20.97 -10.22
CA LEU A 79 13.40 -19.83 -9.71
C LEU A 79 12.48 -20.21 -8.55
N GLU A 80 11.76 -21.34 -8.59
CA GLU A 80 10.83 -21.72 -7.52
C GLU A 80 11.54 -22.00 -6.19
N LYS A 81 12.62 -22.79 -6.21
CA LYS A 81 13.40 -23.11 -5.00
C LYS A 81 14.10 -21.88 -4.45
N GLU A 82 14.60 -21.01 -5.32
CA GLU A 82 15.20 -19.76 -4.89
C GLU A 82 14.17 -18.78 -4.34
N THR A 83 12.99 -18.69 -4.97
CA THR A 83 11.85 -17.91 -4.48
C THR A 83 11.41 -18.41 -3.11
N ALA A 84 11.32 -19.72 -2.89
CA ALA A 84 11.00 -20.30 -1.59
C ALA A 84 12.00 -19.87 -0.51
N ARG A 85 13.30 -19.89 -0.82
CA ARG A 85 14.36 -19.43 0.10
C ARG A 85 14.24 -17.93 0.38
N GLU A 86 13.94 -17.14 -0.64
CA GLU A 86 13.77 -15.70 -0.50
C GLU A 86 12.57 -15.37 0.38
N VAL A 87 11.43 -16.02 0.16
CA VAL A 87 10.21 -15.84 0.96
C VAL A 87 10.47 -16.18 2.42
N ASP A 88 11.13 -17.32 2.71
CA ASP A 88 11.48 -17.67 4.10
C ASP A 88 12.44 -16.66 4.75
N ARG A 89 13.38 -16.12 3.97
CA ARG A 89 14.30 -15.09 4.44
C ARG A 89 13.53 -13.81 4.77
N VAL A 90 12.60 -13.39 3.91
CA VAL A 90 11.75 -12.21 4.15
C VAL A 90 10.85 -12.44 5.36
N ALA A 91 10.20 -13.59 5.48
CA ALA A 91 9.37 -13.96 6.63
C ALA A 91 10.16 -13.89 7.94
N THR A 92 11.37 -14.45 7.97
CA THR A 92 12.26 -14.41 9.15
C THR A 92 12.68 -12.99 9.52
N LYS A 93 12.99 -12.14 8.53
CA LYS A 93 13.29 -10.73 8.79
C LYS A 93 12.07 -9.97 9.30
N LEU A 94 10.89 -10.25 8.76
CA LEU A 94 9.64 -9.63 9.18
C LEU A 94 9.29 -10.03 10.62
N GLU A 95 9.46 -11.30 10.99
CA GLU A 95 9.34 -11.77 12.39
C GLU A 95 10.23 -10.97 13.34
N ALA A 96 11.48 -10.71 12.95
CA ALA A 96 12.41 -9.91 13.76
C ALA A 96 11.98 -8.44 13.89
N VAL A 97 11.32 -7.87 12.88
CA VAL A 97 10.73 -6.53 12.95
C VAL A 97 9.53 -6.54 13.89
N VAL A 98 8.62 -7.51 13.75
CA VAL A 98 7.44 -7.66 14.61
C VAL A 98 7.84 -7.87 16.07
N ALA A 99 8.88 -8.65 16.34
CA ALA A 99 9.43 -8.83 17.69
C ALA A 99 9.93 -7.51 18.29
N GLN A 100 10.59 -6.65 17.50
CA GLN A 100 11.00 -5.31 17.96
C GLN A 100 9.78 -4.42 18.26
N LEU A 101 8.76 -4.47 17.40
CA LEU A 101 7.52 -3.70 17.60
C LEU A 101 6.76 -4.16 18.84
N ARG A 102 6.71 -5.46 19.13
CA ARG A 102 6.11 -6.03 20.36
C ARG A 102 6.83 -5.61 21.64
N GLY A 103 8.10 -5.22 21.53
CA GLY A 103 8.87 -4.67 22.65
C GLY A 103 8.55 -3.21 22.98
N LEU A 104 7.71 -2.54 22.19
CA LEU A 104 7.31 -1.16 22.44
C LEU A 104 6.23 -1.10 23.52
N GLU A 105 6.29 -0.05 24.33
CA GLU A 105 5.22 0.27 25.28
C GLU A 105 3.97 0.74 24.51
N VAL A 106 2.82 0.16 24.86
CA VAL A 106 1.51 0.50 24.33
C VAL A 106 0.66 1.02 25.47
N ARG A 107 -0.06 2.13 25.25
CA ARG A 107 -1.02 2.59 26.26
C ARG A 107 -2.13 1.55 26.47
N PRO A 108 -2.58 1.33 27.72
CA PRO A 108 -3.56 0.27 28.03
C PRO A 108 -4.82 0.28 27.16
N GLN A 109 -5.36 1.46 26.82
CA GLN A 109 -6.56 1.57 25.98
C GLN A 109 -6.38 1.12 24.54
N ASN A 110 -5.14 0.93 24.07
CA ASN A 110 -4.81 0.54 22.70
C ASN A 110 -4.26 -0.89 22.60
N GLU A 111 -4.03 -1.58 23.72
CA GLU A 111 -3.41 -2.91 23.77
C GLU A 111 -4.14 -3.91 22.87
N LYS A 112 -5.48 -3.92 22.93
CA LYS A 112 -6.27 -4.82 22.10
C LYS A 112 -6.06 -4.56 20.61
N GLN A 113 -6.14 -3.31 20.16
CA GLN A 113 -6.04 -2.98 18.75
C GLN A 113 -4.61 -3.25 18.22
N VAL A 114 -3.59 -3.04 19.04
CA VAL A 114 -2.20 -3.36 18.70
C VAL A 114 -1.96 -4.87 18.70
N ALA A 115 -2.55 -5.62 19.64
CA ALA A 115 -2.49 -7.08 19.65
C ALA A 115 -3.16 -7.69 18.42
N ASP A 116 -4.36 -7.22 18.06
CA ASP A 116 -5.07 -7.63 16.84
C ASP A 116 -4.25 -7.28 15.57
N TRP A 117 -3.55 -6.14 15.57
CA TRP A 117 -2.64 -5.80 14.47
C TRP A 117 -1.46 -6.78 14.38
N PHE A 118 -0.88 -7.20 15.51
CA PHE A 118 0.19 -8.18 15.53
C PHE A 118 -0.25 -9.60 15.13
N SER A 119 -1.49 -10.01 15.40
CA SER A 119 -1.96 -11.32 14.94
C SER A 119 -2.03 -11.39 13.41
N HIS A 120 -2.42 -10.29 12.75
CA HIS A 120 -2.39 -10.24 11.28
C HIS A 120 -0.97 -10.35 10.70
N PHE A 121 0.04 -9.87 11.41
CA PHE A 121 1.43 -10.13 11.01
C PHE A 121 1.79 -11.61 11.14
N ASP A 122 1.41 -12.26 12.23
CA ASP A 122 1.64 -13.70 12.41
C ASP A 122 0.98 -14.50 11.29
N ASP A 123 -0.27 -14.19 10.95
CA ASP A 123 -1.02 -14.82 9.86
C ASP A 123 -0.34 -14.59 8.51
N TYR A 124 0.11 -13.36 8.23
CA TYR A 124 0.81 -13.02 6.98
C TYR A 124 2.15 -13.76 6.84
N ILE A 125 2.93 -13.82 7.92
CA ILE A 125 4.20 -14.54 7.98
C ILE A 125 3.96 -16.03 7.75
N LEU A 126 2.94 -16.60 8.40
CA LEU A 126 2.60 -18.01 8.25
C LEU A 126 2.19 -18.35 6.81
N ALA A 127 1.36 -17.50 6.17
CA ALA A 127 0.99 -17.65 4.77
C ALA A 127 2.24 -17.64 3.86
N GLY A 128 3.20 -16.72 4.11
CA GLY A 128 4.48 -16.71 3.40
C GLY A 128 5.28 -18.01 3.56
N ARG A 129 5.30 -18.59 4.76
CA ARG A 129 5.97 -19.89 5.01
C ARG A 129 5.28 -21.04 4.28
N HIS A 130 3.95 -21.09 4.32
CA HIS A 130 3.17 -22.06 3.55
C HIS A 130 3.43 -21.92 2.04
N TYR A 131 3.58 -20.69 1.54
CA TYR A 131 3.88 -20.42 0.13
C TYR A 131 5.28 -20.93 -0.24
N ALA A 132 6.29 -20.67 0.60
CA ALA A 132 7.63 -21.21 0.43
C ALA A 132 7.66 -22.76 0.43
N ASP A 133 6.87 -23.39 1.29
CA ASP A 133 6.76 -24.85 1.33
C ASP A 133 6.04 -25.43 0.12
N ALA A 134 4.98 -24.77 -0.37
CA ALA A 134 4.34 -25.13 -1.62
C ALA A 134 5.36 -25.10 -2.78
N LEU A 135 6.22 -24.06 -2.81
CA LEU A 135 7.25 -23.86 -3.85
C LEU A 135 8.29 -24.98 -3.87
N ARG A 136 8.62 -25.52 -2.70
CA ARG A 136 9.55 -26.66 -2.61
C ARG A 136 8.97 -27.96 -3.12
N THR A 137 7.66 -28.12 -2.98
CA THR A 137 6.98 -29.39 -3.29
C THR A 137 6.44 -29.48 -4.72
N GLY A 138 6.50 -28.39 -5.50
CA GLY A 138 6.06 -28.36 -6.90
C GLY A 138 4.56 -28.63 -7.07
N LYS A 139 3.74 -28.20 -6.09
CA LYS A 139 2.30 -28.42 -6.10
C LYS A 139 1.58 -27.15 -6.55
N ASP A 140 1.49 -26.95 -7.86
CA ASP A 140 1.04 -25.68 -8.45
C ASP A 140 -0.34 -25.19 -7.99
N LYS A 141 -1.25 -26.11 -7.69
CA LYS A 141 -2.60 -25.77 -7.20
C LYS A 141 -2.62 -25.20 -5.78
N LEU A 142 -1.58 -25.44 -4.98
CA LEU A 142 -1.43 -24.85 -3.66
C LEU A 142 -0.96 -23.39 -3.74
N TYR A 143 -0.27 -22.96 -4.80
CA TYR A 143 0.22 -21.57 -4.91
C TYR A 143 -0.90 -20.56 -4.86
N ASN A 144 -1.91 -20.70 -5.73
CA ASN A 144 -2.98 -19.71 -5.83
C ASN A 144 -3.81 -19.66 -4.55
N GLN A 145 -4.00 -20.81 -3.89
CA GLN A 145 -4.76 -20.86 -2.64
C GLN A 145 -3.99 -20.19 -1.49
N VAL A 146 -2.68 -20.40 -1.38
CA VAL A 146 -1.86 -19.83 -0.31
C VAL A 146 -1.50 -18.36 -0.56
N ASP A 147 -1.39 -17.94 -1.82
CA ASP A 147 -1.24 -16.52 -2.17
C ASP A 147 -2.46 -15.71 -1.72
N ASP A 148 -3.67 -16.26 -1.91
CA ASP A 148 -4.91 -15.67 -1.41
C ASP A 148 -4.96 -15.59 0.14
N GLU A 149 -4.37 -16.55 0.86
CA GLU A 149 -4.29 -16.55 2.33
C GLU A 149 -3.51 -15.35 2.88
N GLY A 150 -2.52 -14.84 2.14
CA GLY A 150 -1.72 -13.68 2.53
C GLY A 150 -2.43 -12.35 2.32
N VAL A 151 -3.44 -12.28 1.44
CA VAL A 151 -4.08 -11.03 1.03
C VAL A 151 -4.86 -10.38 2.17
N GLU A 152 -5.73 -11.14 2.85
CA GLU A 152 -6.59 -10.60 3.91
C GLU A 152 -5.76 -10.06 5.09
N PRO A 153 -4.77 -10.81 5.65
CA PRO A 153 -3.89 -10.29 6.69
C PRO A 153 -3.12 -9.04 6.26
N LEU A 154 -2.59 -9.02 5.03
CA LEU A 154 -1.86 -7.85 4.52
C LEU A 154 -2.77 -6.62 4.39
N MET A 155 -4.02 -6.80 3.95
CA MET A 155 -5.02 -5.73 3.90
C MET A 155 -5.33 -5.21 5.31
N ALA A 156 -5.45 -6.09 6.30
CA ALA A 156 -5.70 -5.70 7.69
C ALA A 156 -4.52 -4.91 8.29
N ILE A 157 -3.28 -5.39 8.09
CA ILE A 157 -2.04 -4.67 8.45
C ILE A 157 -2.03 -3.28 7.81
N SER A 158 -2.27 -3.20 6.50
CA SER A 158 -2.27 -1.96 5.73
C SER A 158 -3.34 -0.98 6.21
N LYS A 159 -4.54 -1.48 6.49
CA LYS A 159 -5.66 -0.66 6.99
C LYS A 159 -5.33 -0.07 8.36
N PHE A 160 -4.82 -0.87 9.29
CA PHE A 160 -4.40 -0.38 10.61
C PHE A 160 -3.26 0.63 10.49
N ALA A 161 -2.25 0.35 9.67
CA ALA A 161 -1.10 1.22 9.49
C ALA A 161 -1.50 2.60 8.95
N ARG A 162 -2.34 2.63 7.91
CA ARG A 162 -2.87 3.88 7.31
C ARG A 162 -3.75 4.66 8.27
N ALA A 163 -4.62 3.96 9.01
CA ALA A 163 -5.49 4.56 10.02
C ALA A 163 -4.69 5.31 11.08
N ASN A 164 -3.59 4.70 11.56
CA ASN A 164 -2.79 5.21 12.67
C ASN A 164 -1.50 5.94 12.24
N ARG A 165 -1.38 6.25 10.94
CA ARG A 165 -0.26 7.03 10.37
C ARG A 165 1.12 6.39 10.55
N ILE A 166 1.15 5.06 10.59
CA ILE A 166 2.38 4.26 10.63
C ILE A 166 2.58 3.54 9.30
N ASP A 167 2.32 4.23 8.19
CA ASP A 167 2.36 3.71 6.82
C ASP A 167 3.72 3.05 6.46
N ALA A 168 4.81 3.46 7.13
CA ALA A 168 6.13 2.86 6.98
C ALA A 168 6.18 1.37 7.38
N CYS A 169 5.22 0.90 8.19
CA CYS A 169 5.12 -0.48 8.66
C CYS A 169 4.36 -1.42 7.71
N ILE A 170 4.00 -0.96 6.50
CA ILE A 170 3.38 -1.80 5.48
C ILE A 170 4.50 -2.54 4.72
N PRO A 171 4.61 -3.88 4.83
CA PRO A 171 5.65 -4.66 4.17
C PRO A 171 5.60 -4.57 2.64
#